data_AF-A0AAJ5X626-F1
#
_entry.id   AF-A0AAJ5X626-F1
#
_cell.length_a   1.000
_cell.length_b   1.000
_cell.length_c   1.000
_cell.angle_alpha   90.00
_cell.angle_beta   90.00
_cell.angle_gamma   90.00
#
_symmetry.space_group_name_H-M   'P 1'
#
loop_
_entity.id
_entity.type
_entity.pdbx_description
1 polymer ?
#
loop_
_entity_poly.entity_id
_entity_poly.type
_entity_poly.pdbx_seq_one_letter_code
_entity_poly.pdbx_strand_id
1 'polypeptide(L)'
;MISTDARARATGTIDRALDVLREATAEKGKVQTRGVGLALWVLRSRCPDEWLVAFWEAAGSDHEIGRSQGLHAAYNGIVRQIRTASALHGNTAR
;
A
#
# COMPACT_ATOMS: atom_id res chain seq x y z
N MET A 1 -20.53 1.73 -17.29
CA MET A 1 -19.97 0.38 -17.44
C MET A 1 -18.47 0.54 -17.65
N ILE A 2 -17.62 0.22 -16.67
CA ILE A 2 -16.16 0.35 -16.83
C ILE A 2 -15.71 -0.83 -17.70
N SER A 3 -15.01 -0.56 -18.80
CA SER A 3 -14.45 -1.58 -19.69
C SER A 3 -13.56 -2.56 -18.90
N THR A 4 -13.65 -3.86 -19.19
CA THR A 4 -12.86 -4.93 -18.54
C THR A 4 -11.36 -4.62 -18.53
N ASP A 5 -10.89 -4.02 -19.61
CA ASP A 5 -9.52 -3.57 -19.81
C ASP A 5 -9.11 -2.43 -18.86
N ALA A 6 -10.03 -1.51 -18.54
CA ALA A 6 -9.79 -0.46 -17.54
C ALA A 6 -9.71 -1.03 -16.10
N ARG A 7 -10.47 -2.07 -15.79
CA ARG A 7 -10.35 -2.78 -14.49
C ARG A 7 -9.01 -3.52 -14.38
N ALA A 8 -8.56 -4.16 -15.46
CA ALA A 8 -7.26 -4.83 -15.49
C ALA A 8 -6.09 -3.84 -15.28
N ARG A 9 -6.10 -2.67 -15.94
CA ARG A 9 -5.11 -1.61 -15.71
C ARG A 9 -5.11 -1.11 -14.26
N ALA A 10 -6.29 -0.91 -13.67
CA ALA A 10 -6.41 -0.47 -12.29
C ALA A 10 -5.85 -1.50 -11.31
N THR A 11 -6.12 -2.80 -11.51
CA THR A 11 -5.53 -3.89 -10.71
C THR A 11 -4.01 -3.89 -10.84
N GLY A 12 -3.48 -3.83 -12.07
CA GLY A 12 -2.03 -3.78 -12.28
C GLY A 12 -1.37 -2.57 -11.62
N THR A 13 -2.06 -1.42 -11.54
CA THR A 13 -1.54 -0.23 -10.86
C THR A 13 -1.47 -0.42 -9.34
N ILE A 14 -2.45 -1.10 -8.75
CA ILE A 14 -2.46 -1.44 -7.32
C ILE A 14 -1.33 -2.42 -7.00
N ASP A 15 -1.16 -3.46 -7.82
CA ASP A 15 -0.11 -4.46 -7.62
C ASP A 15 1.28 -3.81 -7.66
N ARG A 16 1.52 -2.92 -8.62
CA ARG A 16 2.79 -2.16 -8.68
C ARG A 16 3.02 -1.24 -7.49
N ALA A 17 1.96 -0.60 -6.98
CA ALA A 17 2.08 0.20 -5.76
C ALA A 17 2.47 -0.68 -4.56
N LEU A 18 1.85 -1.87 -4.43
CA LEU A 18 2.20 -2.83 -3.38
C LEU A 18 3.63 -3.34 -3.50
N ASP A 19 4.12 -3.60 -4.71
CA ASP A 19 5.50 -4.01 -4.95
C ASP A 19 6.50 -2.94 -4.47
N VAL A 20 6.25 -1.67 -4.79
CA VAL A 20 7.08 -0.54 -4.32
C VAL A 20 7.11 -0.48 -2.78
N LEU A 21 5.97 -0.65 -2.12
CA LEU A 21 5.93 -0.67 -0.66
C LEU A 21 6.65 -1.89 -0.09
N ARG A 22 6.51 -3.06 -0.71
CA ARG A 22 7.20 -4.29 -0.31
C ARG A 22 8.71 -4.14 -0.39
N GLU A 23 9.22 -3.59 -1.50
CA GLU A 23 10.64 -3.29 -1.68
C GLU A 23 11.13 -2.33 -0.58
N ALA A 24 10.37 -1.26 -0.30
CA ALA A 24 10.69 -0.33 0.78
C ALA A 24 10.77 -1.00 2.17
N THR A 25 10.00 -2.05 2.44
CA THR A 25 10.13 -2.80 3.72
C THR A 25 11.46 -3.57 3.86
N ALA A 26 12.12 -3.90 2.75
CA ALA A 26 13.38 -4.65 2.75
C ALA A 26 14.62 -3.76 2.94
N GLU A 27 14.45 -2.44 2.82
CA GLU A 27 15.53 -1.47 2.93
C GLU A 27 15.96 -1.24 4.38
N LYS A 28 17.26 -1.00 4.59
CA LYS A 28 17.82 -0.69 5.90
C LYS A 28 17.74 0.79 6.24
N GLY A 29 17.67 1.66 5.24
CA GLY A 29 17.69 3.12 5.39
C GLY A 29 16.30 3.75 5.51
N LYS A 30 16.26 5.08 5.53
CA LYS A 30 15.00 5.82 5.34
C LYS A 30 14.51 5.60 3.91
N VAL A 31 13.22 5.34 3.78
CA VAL A 31 12.55 5.07 2.50
C VAL A 31 11.40 6.02 2.23
N GLN A 32 11.34 7.14 2.95
CA GLN A 32 10.38 8.23 2.71
C GLN A 32 10.72 8.98 1.42
N THR A 33 10.63 8.27 0.29
CA THR A 33 10.97 8.75 -1.04
C THR A 33 9.72 9.17 -1.80
N ARG A 34 9.90 9.91 -2.88
CA ARG A 34 8.79 10.25 -3.80
C ARG A 34 8.09 9.01 -4.36
N GLY A 35 8.84 7.93 -4.63
CA GLY A 35 8.27 6.67 -5.14
C GLY A 35 7.29 6.05 -4.14
N VAL A 36 7.67 5.99 -2.87
CA VAL A 36 6.79 5.53 -1.78
C VAL A 36 5.58 6.45 -1.64
N GLY A 37 5.77 7.77 -1.68
CA GLY A 37 4.65 8.72 -1.59
C GLY A 37 3.62 8.55 -2.71
N LEU A 38 4.08 8.33 -3.95
CA LEU A 38 3.20 8.05 -5.09
C LEU A 38 2.49 6.69 -4.97
N ALA A 39 3.18 5.66 -4.49
CA ALA A 39 2.58 4.36 -4.24
C ALA A 39 1.46 4.45 -3.18
N LEU A 40 1.70 5.15 -2.07
CA LEU A 40 0.66 5.40 -1.05
C LEU A 40 -0.52 6.18 -1.63
N TRP A 41 -0.26 7.20 -2.45
CA TRP A 41 -1.32 7.98 -3.11
C TRP A 41 -2.20 7.11 -4.01
N VAL A 42 -1.64 6.16 -4.75
CA VAL A 42 -2.40 5.21 -5.58
C VAL A 42 -3.38 4.40 -4.73
N LEU A 43 -3.02 4.07 -3.48
CA LEU A 43 -3.80 3.20 -2.61
C LEU A 43 -4.88 3.93 -1.80
N ARG A 44 -4.88 5.28 -1.78
CA ARG A 44 -5.79 6.12 -0.96
C ARG A 44 -7.28 5.80 -1.10
N SER A 45 -7.74 5.34 -2.26
CA SER A 45 -9.17 5.07 -2.48
C SER A 45 -9.59 3.67 -2.04
N ARG A 46 -8.64 2.84 -1.57
CA ARG A 46 -8.84 1.41 -1.27
C ARG A 46 -8.33 1.01 0.11
N CYS A 47 -7.50 1.82 0.73
CA CYS A 47 -6.92 1.60 2.03
C CYS A 47 -7.26 2.78 2.95
N PRO A 48 -7.68 2.54 4.19
CA PRO A 48 -7.86 3.61 5.17
C PRO A 48 -6.57 4.42 5.39
N ASP A 49 -6.72 5.74 5.55
CA ASP A 49 -5.60 6.68 5.63
C ASP A 49 -4.66 6.39 6.80
N GLU A 50 -5.14 5.84 7.92
CA GLU A 50 -4.30 5.57 9.09
C GLU A 50 -3.16 4.60 8.77
N TRP A 51 -3.39 3.64 7.88
CA TRP A 51 -2.35 2.69 7.46
C TRP A 51 -1.34 3.32 6.50
N LEU A 52 -1.81 4.23 5.63
CA LEU A 52 -0.95 4.94 4.67
C LEU A 52 -0.05 5.95 5.40
N VAL A 53 -0.62 6.69 6.37
CA VAL A 53 0.12 7.61 7.24
C VAL A 53 1.12 6.84 8.09
N ALA A 54 0.71 5.74 8.73
CA ALA A 54 1.63 4.92 9.53
C ALA A 54 2.83 4.41 8.71
N PHE A 55 2.61 4.01 7.46
CA PHE A 55 3.70 3.62 6.57
C PHE A 55 4.65 4.80 6.28
N TRP A 56 4.09 5.97 5.95
CA TRP A 56 4.87 7.18 5.63
C TRP A 56 5.72 7.66 6.80
N GLU A 57 5.16 7.67 8.01
CA GLU A 57 5.88 8.05 9.23
C GLU A 57 7.00 7.05 9.55
N ALA A 58 6.71 5.75 9.47
CA ALA A 58 7.72 4.71 9.67
C ALA A 58 8.87 4.84 8.66
N ALA A 59 8.56 5.08 7.38
CA ALA A 59 9.54 5.26 6.31
C ALA A 59 10.54 6.40 6.55
N GLY A 60 10.14 7.45 7.27
CA GLY A 60 10.95 8.63 7.58
C GLY A 60 11.69 8.56 8.93
N SER A 61 11.34 7.59 9.78
CA SER A 61 11.89 7.46 11.13
C SER A 61 13.41 7.24 11.12
N ASP A 62 14.13 7.86 12.06
CA ASP A 62 15.56 7.65 12.28
C ASP A 62 15.86 6.34 13.04
N HIS A 63 14.91 5.81 13.80
CA HIS A 63 15.10 4.62 14.62
C HIS A 63 15.03 3.36 13.75
N GLU A 64 16.16 2.70 13.49
CA GLU A 64 16.24 1.55 12.56
C GLU A 64 15.28 0.41 12.91
N ILE A 65 15.32 -0.07 14.17
CA ILE A 65 14.47 -1.16 14.63
C ILE A 65 12.98 -0.77 14.53
N GLY A 66 12.64 0.42 15.05
CA GLY A 66 11.27 0.92 15.01
C GLY A 66 10.76 1.19 13.60
N ARG A 67 11.62 1.65 12.69
CA ARG A 67 11.33 1.85 11.27
C ARG A 67 11.01 0.53 10.60
N SER A 68 11.87 -0.48 10.73
CA SER A 68 11.64 -1.80 10.13
C SER A 68 10.34 -2.42 10.65
N GLN A 69 10.12 -2.41 11.96
CA GLN A 69 8.89 -2.92 12.58
C GLN A 69 7.64 -2.15 12.11
N GLY A 70 7.72 -0.82 12.10
CA GLY A 70 6.63 0.06 11.67
C GLY A 70 6.27 -0.13 10.19
N LEU A 71 7.28 -0.24 9.31
CA LEU A 71 7.10 -0.49 7.88
C LEU A 71 6.38 -1.83 7.65
N HIS A 72 6.82 -2.90 8.30
CA HIS A 72 6.18 -4.21 8.16
C HIS A 72 4.76 -4.23 8.74
N ALA A 73 4.54 -3.62 9.90
CA ALA A 73 3.21 -3.55 10.52
C ALA A 73 2.23 -2.77 9.63
N ALA A 74 2.64 -1.60 9.14
CA ALA A 74 1.83 -0.77 8.25
C ALA A 74 1.56 -1.47 6.91
N TYR A 75 2.58 -2.07 6.30
CA TYR A 75 2.43 -2.83 5.05
C TYR A 75 1.43 -3.98 5.18
N ASN A 76 1.52 -4.77 6.26
CA ASN A 76 0.59 -5.87 6.50
C ASN A 76 -0.85 -5.38 6.68
N GLY A 77 -1.03 -4.24 7.36
CA GLY A 77 -2.32 -3.56 7.45
C GLY A 77 -2.86 -3.16 6.08
N ILE A 78 -2.05 -2.48 5.26
CA ILE A 78 -2.40 -2.07 3.88
C ILE A 78 -2.86 -3.26 3.04
N VAL A 79 -2.05 -4.33 3.00
CA VAL A 79 -2.35 -5.55 2.23
C VAL A 79 -3.65 -6.19 2.70
N ARG A 80 -3.88 -6.27 4.02
CA ARG A 80 -5.13 -6.79 4.57
C ARG A 80 -6.33 -5.97 4.11
N GLN A 81 -6.26 -4.64 4.19
CA GLN A 81 -7.37 -3.76 3.82
C GLN A 81 -7.70 -3.86 2.33
N ILE A 82 -6.67 -3.89 1.46
CA ILE A 82 -6.87 -4.04 0.01
C ILE A 82 -7.51 -5.39 -0.34
N ARG A 83 -7.09 -6.48 0.33
CA ARG A 83 -7.67 -7.81 0.13
C ARG A 83 -9.13 -7.86 0.59
N THR A 84 -9.43 -7.30 1.76
CA THR A 84 -10.80 -7.22 2.28
C THR A 84 -11.69 -6.39 1.37
N ALA A 85 -11.23 -5.21 0.93
CA ALA A 85 -11.96 -4.39 -0.02
C ALA A 85 -12.21 -5.14 -1.34
N SER A 86 -11.23 -5.86 -1.87
CA SER A 86 -11.37 -6.63 -3.11
C SER A 86 -12.40 -7.77 -2.96
N ALA A 87 -12.41 -8.45 -1.82
CA ALA A 87 -13.39 -9.50 -1.52
C ALA A 87 -14.83 -8.95 -1.44
N LEU A 88 -15.02 -7.80 -0.80
CA LEU A 88 -16.34 -7.15 -0.69
C LEU A 88 -16.88 -6.73 -2.07
N HIS A 89 -16.05 -6.14 -2.93
CA HIS A 89 -16.47 -5.76 -4.29
C HIS A 89 -16.71 -6.97 -5.23
N GLY A 90 -16.17 -8.16 -4.90
CA GLY A 90 -16.42 -9.40 -5.63
C GLY A 90 -17.74 -10.08 -5.25
N ASN A 91 -18.27 -9.81 -4.04
CA ASN A 91 -19.46 -10.46 -3.51
C ASN A 91 -20.77 -9.70 -3.82
N THR A 92 -20.70 -8.44 -4.25
CA THR A 92 -21.87 -7.63 -4.67
C THR A 92 -22.39 -8.00 -6.07
N ALA A 93 -21.75 -8.97 -6.75
CA ALA A 93 -22.14 -9.43 -8.09
C ALA A 93 -22.79 -10.84 -8.08
N ARG A 94 -23.35 -11.27 -6.95
CA ARG A 94 -24.12 -12.51 -6.83
C ARG A 94 -25.54 -12.24 -6.35
#